data_AF-A0A2V7SNP4-F1
#
_entry.id   AF-A0A2V7SNP4-F1
#
_cell.length_a   1.000
_cell.length_b   1.000
_cell.length_c   1.000
_cell.angle_alpha   90.00
_cell.angle_beta   90.00
_cell.angle_gamma   90.00
#
_symmetry.space_group_name_H-M   'P 1'
#
loop_
_entity.id
_entity.type
_entity.pdbx_description
1 polymer ?
#
loop_
_entity_poly.entity_id
_entity_poly.type
_entity_poly.pdbx_seq_one_letter_code
_entity_poly.pdbx_strand_id
1 'polypeptide(L)'
;MSSFFPRHNVEWKLEEPAAFRRLSLSLLEMALLTGIVLRVLRALTFTHGRASWLFYGIAFVVGLFILLGMTTAYLANWTLRSWLWRAPLFALVETVGEMSTSLVLIALRREPEGAARAELHDWPSMALRALLQSELSICLWAALLAGVIVFVRRSGIAEGVEAEPVVDVET
;
A
#
# COMPACT_ATOMS: atom_id res chain seq x y z
N MET A 1 -42.57 -10.26 -13.67
CA MET A 1 -41.73 -10.45 -12.47
C MET A 1 -41.04 -9.13 -12.18
N SER A 2 -41.18 -8.59 -10.96
CA SER A 2 -40.65 -7.29 -10.55
C SER A 2 -39.12 -7.28 -10.62
N SER A 3 -38.54 -6.32 -11.35
CA SER A 3 -37.09 -6.16 -11.48
C SER A 3 -36.46 -5.84 -10.13
N PHE A 4 -35.73 -6.80 -9.57
CA PHE A 4 -35.11 -6.70 -8.23
C PHE A 4 -33.78 -5.93 -8.24
N PHE A 5 -33.25 -5.59 -9.43
CA PHE A 5 -31.98 -4.88 -9.59
C PHE A 5 -32.22 -3.43 -10.03
N PRO A 6 -31.77 -2.43 -9.24
CA PRO A 6 -31.81 -1.03 -9.63
C PRO A 6 -31.01 -0.80 -10.93
N ARG A 7 -31.68 -0.28 -11.97
CA ARG A 7 -31.09 0.14 -13.25
C ARG A 7 -30.31 1.46 -13.15
N HIS A 8 -30.13 1.96 -11.93
CA HIS A 8 -29.37 3.16 -11.64
C HIS A 8 -28.25 2.71 -10.72
N ASN A 9 -27.08 2.47 -11.29
CA ASN A 9 -25.84 2.66 -10.58
C ASN A 9 -25.91 4.08 -10.05
N VAL A 10 -26.09 4.22 -8.73
CA VAL A 10 -25.76 5.47 -8.07
C VAL A 10 -24.31 5.70 -8.44
N GLU A 11 -24.06 6.58 -9.42
CA GLU A 11 -22.74 7.13 -9.64
C GLU A 11 -22.45 7.85 -8.33
N TRP A 12 -21.82 7.16 -7.39
CA TRP A 12 -21.13 7.79 -6.29
C TRP A 12 -20.01 8.58 -6.96
N LYS A 13 -20.35 9.78 -7.47
CA LYS A 13 -19.40 10.84 -7.78
C LYS A 13 -18.83 11.26 -6.44
N LEU A 14 -17.96 10.42 -5.92
CA LEU A 14 -17.00 10.81 -4.91
C LEU A 14 -16.12 11.84 -5.64
N GLU A 15 -16.52 13.10 -5.58
CA GLU A 15 -15.68 14.21 -6.01
C GLU A 15 -14.49 14.23 -5.06
N GLU A 16 -13.50 13.39 -5.35
CA GLU A 16 -12.25 13.38 -4.60
C GLU A 16 -11.65 14.77 -4.72
N PRO A 17 -11.39 15.45 -3.60
CA PRO A 17 -10.79 16.77 -3.64
C PRO A 17 -9.51 16.70 -4.47
N ALA A 18 -9.31 17.67 -5.36
CA ALA A 18 -8.22 17.65 -6.34
C ALA A 18 -6.83 17.43 -5.71
N ALA A 19 -6.66 17.78 -4.44
CA ALA A 19 -5.45 17.51 -3.66
C ALA A 19 -5.20 16.00 -3.43
N PHE A 20 -6.21 15.22 -3.04
CA PHE A 20 -6.07 13.77 -2.81
C PHE A 20 -5.73 13.01 -4.08
N ARG A 21 -6.33 13.41 -5.21
CA ARG A 21 -6.00 12.84 -6.52
C ARG A 21 -4.58 13.19 -6.97
N ARG A 22 -4.07 14.38 -6.64
CA ARG A 22 -2.66 14.72 -6.91
C ARG A 22 -1.71 13.90 -6.04
N LEU A 23 -2.06 13.73 -4.77
CA LEU A 23 -1.30 12.91 -3.82
C LEU A 23 -1.19 11.46 -4.30
N SER A 24 -2.31 10.81 -4.66
CA SER A 24 -2.31 9.40 -5.09
C SER A 24 -1.52 9.15 -6.39
N LEU A 25 -1.42 10.17 -7.26
CA LEU A 25 -0.61 10.12 -8.48
C LEU A 25 0.89 10.39 -8.22
N SER A 26 1.23 11.01 -7.10
CA SER A 26 2.59 11.35 -6.73
C SER A 26 3.28 10.18 -6.04
N LEU A 27 4.23 9.58 -6.76
CA LEU A 27 5.11 8.53 -6.21
C LEU A 27 5.82 8.99 -4.95
N LEU A 28 6.41 10.20 -5.00
CA LEU A 28 7.22 10.73 -3.89
C LEU A 28 6.37 10.94 -2.66
N GLU A 29 5.22 11.60 -2.79
CA GLU A 29 4.38 11.92 -1.63
C GLU A 29 3.84 10.63 -1.00
N MET A 30 3.29 9.71 -1.79
CA MET A 30 2.74 8.46 -1.24
C MET A 30 3.79 7.58 -0.61
N ALA A 31 4.92 7.35 -1.29
CA ALA A 31 5.95 6.46 -0.78
C ALA A 31 6.65 7.05 0.45
N LEU A 32 7.02 8.34 0.42
CA LEU A 32 7.66 8.99 1.57
C LEU A 32 6.73 9.04 2.78
N LEU A 33 5.46 9.44 2.60
CA LEU A 33 4.49 9.45 3.69
C LEU A 33 4.31 8.06 4.29
N THR A 34 4.24 7.03 3.46
CA THR A 34 4.15 5.64 3.92
C THR A 34 5.34 5.29 4.80
N GLY A 35 6.57 5.50 4.33
CA GLY A 35 7.79 5.16 5.09
C GLY A 35 7.92 5.93 6.40
N ILE A 36 7.58 7.23 6.40
CA ILE A 36 7.55 8.05 7.62
C ILE A 36 6.56 7.47 8.63
N VAL A 37 5.32 7.21 8.21
CA VAL A 37 4.25 6.69 9.08
C VAL A 37 4.63 5.33 9.63
N LEU A 38 5.17 4.43 8.80
CA LEU A 38 5.60 3.10 9.23
C LEU A 38 6.75 3.17 10.23
N ARG A 39 7.75 4.04 10.02
CA ARG A 39 8.85 4.21 10.99
C ARG A 39 8.35 4.73 12.32
N VAL A 40 7.48 5.74 12.32
CA VAL A 40 6.91 6.32 13.55
C VAL A 40 6.06 5.28 14.27
N LEU A 41 5.18 4.56 13.56
CA LEU A 41 4.37 3.49 14.13
C LEU A 41 5.27 2.44 14.81
N ARG A 42 6.33 2.01 14.14
CA ARG A 42 7.28 1.01 14.66
C ARG A 42 8.00 1.53 15.91
N ALA A 43 8.51 2.77 15.86
CA ALA A 43 9.18 3.39 17.00
C ALA A 43 8.26 3.51 18.22
N LEU A 44 7.01 3.93 18.02
CA LEU A 44 6.00 3.99 19.08
C LEU A 44 5.68 2.61 19.65
N THR A 45 5.56 1.60 18.79
CA THR A 45 5.26 0.22 19.21
C THR A 45 6.36 -0.32 20.14
N PHE A 46 7.63 -0.15 19.77
CA PHE A 46 8.77 -0.63 20.59
C PHE A 46 9.04 0.21 21.83
N THR A 47 8.53 1.45 21.90
CA THR A 47 8.62 2.26 23.14
C THR A 47 7.77 1.65 24.27
N HIS A 48 6.74 0.87 23.94
CA HIS A 48 5.89 0.20 24.92
C HIS A 48 6.50 -1.12 25.40
N GLY A 49 7.57 -1.05 26.20
CA GLY A 49 8.37 -2.20 26.66
C GLY A 49 7.66 -3.27 27.52
N ARG A 50 6.39 -3.05 27.93
CA ARG A 50 5.54 -4.06 28.63
C ARG A 50 4.35 -4.51 27.79
N ALA A 51 4.38 -4.27 26.48
CA ALA A 51 3.29 -4.65 25.59
C ALA A 51 3.19 -6.17 25.43
N SER A 52 1.94 -6.66 25.36
CA SER A 52 1.65 -8.07 25.07
C SER A 52 2.08 -8.45 23.64
N TRP A 53 2.35 -9.72 23.40
CA TRP A 53 2.65 -10.22 22.04
C TRP A 53 1.55 -9.89 21.02
N LEU A 54 0.28 -9.90 21.47
CA LEU A 54 -0.86 -9.49 20.66
C LEU A 54 -0.76 -8.03 20.19
N PHE A 55 -0.26 -7.12 21.03
CA PHE A 55 -0.07 -5.72 20.65
C PHE A 55 0.95 -5.57 19.51
N TYR A 56 2.09 -6.26 19.60
CA TYR A 56 3.08 -6.29 18.53
C TYR A 56 2.50 -6.90 17.24
N GLY A 57 1.72 -7.97 17.36
CA GLY A 57 1.02 -8.59 16.23
C GLY A 57 0.03 -7.63 15.55
N ILE A 58 -0.79 -6.92 16.34
CA ILE A 58 -1.73 -5.93 15.81
C ILE A 58 -0.98 -4.78 15.13
N ALA A 59 0.03 -4.21 15.78
CA ALA A 59 0.82 -3.13 15.20
C ALA A 59 1.48 -3.54 13.88
N PHE A 60 1.99 -4.78 13.79
CA PHE A 60 2.52 -5.34 12.56
C PHE A 60 1.45 -5.43 11.46
N VAL A 61 0.26 -5.96 11.78
CA VAL A 61 -0.87 -6.05 10.83
C VAL A 61 -1.31 -4.68 10.35
N VAL A 62 -1.43 -3.69 11.25
CA VAL A 62 -1.75 -2.31 10.91
C VAL A 62 -0.69 -1.71 9.97
N GLY A 63 0.60 -1.90 10.27
CA GLY A 63 1.68 -1.46 9.40
C GLY A 63 1.61 -2.10 8.01
N LEU A 64 1.31 -3.40 7.96
CA LEU A 64 1.15 -4.11 6.69
C LEU A 64 -0.03 -3.55 5.87
N PHE A 65 -1.18 -3.29 6.51
CA PHE A 65 -2.32 -2.67 5.83
C PHE A 65 -2.00 -1.28 5.28
N ILE A 66 -1.25 -0.47 6.03
CA ILE A 66 -0.81 0.85 5.57
C ILE A 66 0.10 0.71 4.35
N LEU A 67 1.13 -0.15 4.43
CA LEU A 67 2.07 -0.38 3.33
C LEU A 67 1.33 -0.85 2.07
N LEU A 68 0.60 -1.96 2.18
CA LEU A 68 -0.06 -2.58 1.04
C LEU A 68 -1.20 -1.72 0.50
N GLY A 69 -1.95 -1.04 1.39
CA GLY A 69 -3.03 -0.13 1.01
C GLY A 69 -2.51 1.06 0.20
N MET A 70 -1.45 1.72 0.68
CA MET A 70 -0.84 2.86 -0.02
C MET A 70 -0.21 2.44 -1.33
N THR A 71 0.51 1.32 -1.35
CA THR A 71 1.06 0.74 -2.59
C THR A 71 -0.04 0.40 -3.59
N THR A 72 -1.15 -0.19 -3.14
CA THR A 72 -2.30 -0.53 -4.00
C THR A 72 -2.95 0.72 -4.56
N ALA A 73 -3.22 1.71 -3.70
CA ALA A 73 -3.83 2.99 -4.10
C ALA A 73 -2.97 3.73 -5.13
N TYR A 74 -1.65 3.70 -4.95
CA TYR A 74 -0.70 4.18 -5.94
C TYR A 74 -0.83 3.34 -7.23
N LEU A 75 -0.51 2.04 -7.20
CA LEU A 75 -0.44 1.19 -8.40
C LEU A 75 -1.75 1.12 -9.21
N ALA A 76 -2.90 1.25 -8.56
CA ALA A 76 -4.21 1.27 -9.21
C ALA A 76 -4.36 2.36 -10.28
N ASN A 77 -3.56 3.44 -10.20
CA ASN A 77 -3.58 4.54 -11.16
C ASN A 77 -2.85 4.22 -12.48
N TRP A 78 -2.17 3.08 -12.59
CA TRP A 78 -1.39 2.73 -13.78
C TRP A 78 -1.65 1.32 -14.29
N THR A 79 -1.24 1.08 -15.54
CA THR A 79 -1.38 -0.21 -16.21
C THR A 79 -0.47 -1.27 -15.59
N LEU A 80 -0.89 -2.54 -15.64
CA LEU A 80 -0.16 -3.68 -15.08
C LEU A 80 1.29 -3.77 -15.56
N ARG A 81 1.57 -3.41 -16.82
CA ARG A 81 2.95 -3.43 -17.37
C ARG A 81 3.88 -2.49 -16.60
N SER A 82 3.36 -1.34 -16.17
CA SER A 82 4.15 -0.35 -15.43
C SER A 82 4.45 -0.77 -14.00
N TRP A 83 3.71 -1.74 -13.44
CA TRP A 83 3.91 -2.20 -12.06
C TRP A 83 5.28 -2.85 -11.86
N LEU A 84 5.84 -3.46 -12.91
CA LEU A 84 7.15 -4.12 -12.88
C LEU A 84 8.29 -3.22 -12.39
N TRP A 85 8.23 -1.92 -12.71
CA TRP A 85 9.22 -0.93 -12.29
C TRP A 85 8.68 0.06 -11.26
N ARG A 86 7.36 0.26 -11.21
CA ARG A 86 6.76 1.19 -10.23
C ARG A 86 6.70 0.60 -8.83
N ALA A 87 6.47 -0.71 -8.67
CA ALA A 87 6.50 -1.38 -7.38
C ALA A 87 7.90 -1.32 -6.71
N PRO A 88 9.00 -1.72 -7.39
CA PRO A 88 10.34 -1.60 -6.80
C PRO A 88 10.72 -0.13 -6.55
N LEU A 89 10.34 0.78 -7.45
CA LEU A 89 10.60 2.20 -7.25
C LEU A 89 9.83 2.77 -6.05
N PHE A 90 8.60 2.32 -5.81
CA PHE A 90 7.84 2.68 -4.61
C PHE A 90 8.55 2.20 -3.35
N ALA A 91 9.02 0.94 -3.32
CA ALA A 91 9.76 0.40 -2.17
C ALA A 91 11.06 1.17 -1.89
N LEU A 92 11.81 1.55 -2.92
CA LEU A 92 13.02 2.36 -2.79
C LEU A 92 12.73 3.72 -2.14
N VAL A 93 11.73 4.44 -2.66
CA VAL A 93 11.37 5.79 -2.15
C VAL A 93 10.76 5.70 -0.76
N GLU A 94 9.94 4.69 -0.50
CA GLU A 94 9.37 4.41 0.81
C GLU A 94 10.45 4.16 1.85
N THR A 95 11.45 3.34 1.51
CA THR A 95 12.61 3.08 2.36
C THR A 95 13.41 4.37 2.64
N VAL A 96 13.55 5.27 1.66
CA VAL A 96 14.18 6.59 1.91
C VAL A 96 13.41 7.39 2.95
N GLY A 97 12.08 7.38 2.91
CA GLY A 97 11.22 7.99 3.94
C GLY A 97 11.38 7.34 5.31
N GLU A 98 11.38 6.00 5.35
CA GLU A 98 11.56 5.23 6.58
C GLU A 98 12.94 5.48 7.22
N MET A 99 14.01 5.51 6.43
CA MET A 99 15.38 5.63 6.91
C MET A 99 15.80 7.06 7.24
N SER A 100 15.26 8.05 6.53
CA SER A 100 15.42 9.47 6.92
C SER A 100 14.73 9.76 8.25
N THR A 101 13.54 9.20 8.47
CA THR A 101 12.86 9.29 9.77
C THR A 101 13.67 8.62 10.88
N SER A 102 14.27 7.47 10.59
CA SER A 102 15.18 6.78 11.52
C SER A 102 16.38 7.66 11.92
N LEU A 103 17.01 8.37 10.97
CA LEU A 103 18.12 9.29 11.30
C LEU A 103 17.69 10.39 12.27
N VAL A 104 16.50 10.97 12.05
CA VAL A 104 15.94 11.98 12.94
C VAL A 104 15.72 11.39 14.35
N LEU A 105 15.17 10.18 14.43
CA LEU A 105 14.93 9.50 15.70
C LEU A 105 16.23 9.10 16.41
N ILE A 106 17.27 8.69 15.69
CA ILE A 106 18.62 8.43 16.22
C ILE A 106 19.21 9.71 16.80
N ALA A 107 19.12 10.82 16.07
CA ALA A 107 19.59 12.13 16.55
C ALA A 107 18.87 12.56 17.84
N LEU A 108 17.58 12.24 17.97
CA LEU A 108 16.78 12.48 19.18
C LEU A 108 16.96 11.43 20.27
N ARG A 109 17.80 10.40 20.07
CA ARG A 109 17.99 9.25 20.97
C ARG A 109 16.68 8.52 21.29
N ARG A 110 15.77 8.46 20.32
CA ARG A 110 14.43 7.84 20.41
C ARG A 110 14.30 6.59 19.57
N GLU A 111 15.24 6.33 18.67
CA GLU A 111 15.16 5.17 17.78
C GLU A 111 15.41 3.86 18.54
N PRO A 112 14.46 2.92 18.55
CA PRO A 112 14.63 1.62 19.16
C PRO A 112 15.30 0.62 18.19
N GLU A 113 16.29 -0.13 18.69
CA GLU A 113 16.87 -1.29 18.01
C GLU A 113 16.86 -2.48 18.99
N GLY A 114 15.82 -3.31 18.89
CA GLY A 114 15.60 -4.42 19.82
C GLY A 114 15.43 -3.95 21.27
N ALA A 115 16.33 -4.38 22.16
CA ALA A 115 16.31 -4.01 23.57
C ALA A 115 17.09 -2.71 23.88
N ALA A 116 17.81 -2.16 22.89
CA ALA A 116 18.64 -0.98 23.03
C ALA A 116 18.15 0.17 22.14
N ARG A 117 18.86 1.31 22.19
CA ARG A 117 18.65 2.42 21.27
C ARG A 117 19.62 2.29 20.10
N ALA A 118 19.14 2.56 18.89
CA ALA A 118 19.98 2.54 17.71
C ALA A 118 21.04 3.65 17.76
N GLU A 119 22.25 3.32 17.31
CA GLU A 119 23.31 4.29 17.06
C GLU A 119 23.51 4.51 15.57
N LEU A 120 24.25 5.56 15.21
CA LEU A 120 24.48 5.91 13.79
C LEU A 120 25.21 4.78 13.03
N HIS A 121 26.02 3.98 13.71
CA HIS A 121 26.75 2.87 13.10
C HIS A 121 25.84 1.68 12.74
N ASP A 122 24.67 1.54 13.39
CA ASP A 122 23.67 0.52 13.09
C ASP A 122 22.87 0.85 11.82
N TRP A 123 22.77 2.14 11.49
CA TRP A 123 21.90 2.67 10.45
C TRP A 123 22.06 2.00 9.07
N PRO A 124 23.27 1.71 8.54
CA PRO A 124 23.40 1.05 7.24
C PRO A 124 22.78 -0.35 7.22
N SER A 125 22.92 -1.10 8.31
CA SER A 125 22.36 -2.45 8.44
C SER A 125 20.83 -2.40 8.57
N MET A 126 20.31 -1.42 9.31
CA MET A 126 18.87 -1.15 9.41
C MET A 126 18.28 -0.75 8.06
N ALA A 127 18.98 0.10 7.31
CA ALA A 127 18.59 0.54 5.96
C ALA A 127 18.47 -0.63 4.99
N LEU A 128 19.46 -1.52 4.99
CA LEU A 128 19.45 -2.69 4.12
C LEU A 128 18.30 -3.64 4.49
N ARG A 129 18.07 -3.88 5.79
CA ARG A 129 16.97 -4.73 6.24
C ARG A 129 15.60 -4.14 5.87
N ALA A 130 15.41 -2.84 6.09
CA ALA A 130 14.21 -2.12 5.70
C ALA A 130 13.97 -2.23 4.20
N LEU A 131 15.00 -1.96 3.39
CA LEU A 131 14.93 -2.05 1.94
C LEU A 131 14.51 -3.44 1.49
N LEU A 132 15.20 -4.49 1.95
CA LEU A 132 14.91 -5.86 1.53
C LEU A 132 13.50 -6.29 1.94
N GLN A 133 13.05 -5.90 3.13
CA GLN A 133 11.72 -6.23 3.62
C GLN A 133 10.63 -5.49 2.83
N SER A 134 10.78 -4.19 2.61
CA SER A 134 9.84 -3.39 1.81
C SER A 134 9.79 -3.87 0.37
N GLU A 135 10.95 -4.07 -0.26
CA GLU A 135 11.08 -4.56 -1.63
C GLU A 135 10.38 -5.92 -1.81
N LEU A 136 10.67 -6.88 -0.93
CA LEU A 136 10.05 -8.20 -0.99
C LEU A 136 8.53 -8.11 -0.80
N SER A 137 8.07 -7.35 0.20
CA SER A 137 6.65 -7.24 0.54
C SER A 137 5.85 -6.57 -0.57
N ILE A 138 6.33 -5.44 -1.09
CA ILE A 138 5.68 -4.66 -2.14
C ILE A 138 5.66 -5.43 -3.46
N CYS A 139 6.79 -6.01 -3.88
CA CYS A 139 6.87 -6.73 -5.14
C CYS A 139 6.04 -8.02 -5.11
N LEU A 140 6.05 -8.77 -4.00
CA LEU A 140 5.20 -9.95 -3.83
C LEU A 140 3.71 -9.58 -3.88
N TRP A 141 3.32 -8.50 -3.20
CA TRP A 141 1.94 -8.02 -3.21
C TRP A 141 1.49 -7.53 -4.59
N ALA A 142 2.33 -6.76 -5.28
CA ALA A 142 2.05 -6.30 -6.64
C ALA A 142 1.91 -7.48 -7.62
N ALA A 143 2.75 -8.52 -7.48
CA ALA A 143 2.64 -9.74 -8.26
C ALA A 143 1.34 -10.51 -7.96
N LEU A 144 0.97 -10.63 -6.69
CA LEU A 144 -0.28 -11.27 -6.26
C LEU A 144 -1.50 -10.53 -6.83
N LEU A 145 -1.56 -9.21 -6.68
CA LEU A 145 -2.64 -8.39 -7.23
C LEU A 145 -2.71 -8.50 -8.75
N ALA A 146 -1.58 -8.42 -9.44
CA ALA A 146 -1.52 -8.60 -10.89
C ALA A 146 -2.05 -9.98 -11.30
N GLY A 147 -1.67 -11.03 -10.57
CA GLY A 147 -2.15 -12.40 -10.75
C GLY A 147 -3.68 -12.50 -10.60
N VAL A 148 -4.23 -11.90 -9.54
CA VAL A 148 -5.69 -11.84 -9.31
C VAL A 148 -6.39 -11.12 -10.45
N ILE A 149 -5.87 -9.96 -10.88
CA ILE A 149 -6.47 -9.18 -11.98
C ILE A 149 -6.46 -9.98 -13.29
N VAL A 150 -5.34 -10.64 -13.61
CA VAL A 150 -5.22 -11.48 -14.81
C VAL A 150 -6.16 -12.68 -14.73
N PHE A 151 -6.26 -13.32 -13.57
CA PHE A 151 -7.17 -14.44 -13.35
C PHE A 151 -8.63 -14.04 -13.56
N VAL A 152 -9.07 -12.94 -12.94
CA VAL A 152 -10.45 -12.42 -13.09
C VAL A 152 -10.75 -12.10 -14.55
N ARG A 153 -9.84 -11.41 -15.26
CA ARG A 153 -10.01 -11.09 -16.68
C ARG A 153 -10.10 -12.33 -17.58
N ARG A 154 -9.38 -13.40 -17.25
CA ARG A 154 -9.41 -14.65 -18.01
C ARG A 154 -10.60 -15.54 -17.68
N SER A 155 -11.14 -15.44 -16.48
CA SER A 155 -12.24 -16.28 -16.00
C SER A 155 -13.62 -15.93 -16.59
N GLY A 156 -13.73 -14.87 -17.41
CA GLY A 156 -14.99 -14.48 -18.05
C GLY A 156 -16.07 -13.99 -17.07
N ILE A 157 -15.76 -13.84 -15.77
CA ILE A 157 -16.70 -13.30 -14.76
C ILE A 157 -17.23 -11.91 -15.16
N ALA A 158 -16.48 -11.17 -15.97
CA ALA A 158 -16.90 -9.87 -16.52
C ALA A 158 -17.74 -9.96 -17.82
N GLU A 159 -17.68 -11.07 -18.58
CA GLU A 159 -18.39 -11.21 -19.87
C GLU A 159 -19.86 -11.57 -19.72
N GLY A 160 -20.27 -12.13 -18.56
CA GLY A 160 -21.67 -12.49 -18.29
C GLY A 160 -22.65 -11.31 -18.13
N VAL A 161 -22.18 -10.06 -18.23
CA VAL A 161 -22.99 -8.84 -18.05
C VAL A 161 -23.39 -8.20 -19.38
N GLU A 162 -22.68 -8.46 -20.49
CA GLU A 162 -22.90 -7.78 -21.78
C GLU A 162 -23.60 -8.63 -22.85
N ALA A 163 -23.89 -9.91 -22.57
CA ALA A 163 -24.37 -10.87 -23.55
C ALA A 163 -25.90 -11.07 -23.58
N GLU A 164 -26.70 -9.99 -23.56
CA GLU A 164 -28.11 -10.08 -23.97
C GLU A 164 -28.35 -9.16 -25.18
N PRO A 165 -28.48 -9.72 -26.40
CA PRO A 165 -28.75 -8.92 -27.59
C PRO A 165 -30.13 -8.27 -27.47
N VAL A 166 -30.16 -6.95 -27.65
CA VAL A 166 -31.39 -6.17 -27.82
C VAL A 166 -32.13 -6.74 -29.04
N VAL A 167 -33.18 -7.51 -28.77
CA VAL A 167 -34.14 -7.90 -29.79
C VAL A 167 -34.98 -6.65 -30.09
N ASP A 168 -34.71 -6.01 -31.21
CA ASP A 168 -35.56 -4.97 -31.77
C ASP A 168 -36.95 -5.57 -32.04
N VAL A 169 -37.90 -5.22 -31.18
CA VAL A 169 -39.32 -5.48 -31.45
C VAL A 169 -39.83 -4.27 -32.23
N GLU A 170 -39.88 -4.43 -33.55
CA GLU A 170 -40.68 -3.58 -34.43
C GLU A 170 -42.14 -3.62 -33.98
N THR A 171 -42.70 -2.44 -33.65
CA THR A 171 -44.12 -2.13 -33.78
C THR A 171 -44.29 -0.67 -34.17
#